data_AF-A0A182ETN1-F1
#
_entry.id   AF-A0A182ETN1-F1
#
_cell.length_a   1.000
_cell.length_b   1.000
_cell.length_c   1.000
_cell.angle_alpha   90.00
_cell.angle_beta   90.00
_cell.angle_gamma   90.00
#
_symmetry.space_group_name_H-M   'P 1'
#
loop_
_entity.id
_entity.type
_entity.pdbx_description
1 polymer ?
#
loop_
_entity_poly.entity_id
_entity_poly.type
_entity_poly.pdbx_seq_one_letter_code
_entity_poly.pdbx_strand_id
1 'polypeptide(L)'
;MNLFSILESRCETEADSVHTEVTDILKTEIVYPLRRFHFVRADHVLKLRRLLEMLIPKMGGLTTDEKDPEELLNALFNTVLRVEPFLVMKNMTDGKTNAAYICPLITEDLWSERQRRLISVQALLERSLFASNIQFACVSKRPCINCGKRADMMCPECFLTKEVFMCE
;
A
#
# COMPACT_ATOMS: atom_id res chain seq x y z
N MET A 1 25.34 -18.74 -34.55
CA MET A 1 24.31 -18.99 -33.53
C MET A 1 23.65 -17.66 -33.23
N ASN A 2 22.36 -17.53 -33.55
CA ASN A 2 21.66 -16.25 -33.56
C ASN A 2 21.27 -15.78 -32.15
N LEU A 3 21.57 -14.52 -31.85
CA LEU A 3 21.11 -13.76 -30.67
C LEU A 3 19.56 -13.60 -30.61
N PHE A 4 18.86 -14.00 -31.69
CA PHE A 4 17.40 -14.03 -31.79
C PHE A 4 16.72 -15.08 -30.91
N SER A 5 17.44 -16.04 -30.33
CA SER A 5 16.85 -17.04 -29.44
C SER A 5 16.75 -16.62 -27.96
N ILE A 6 17.21 -15.41 -27.60
CA ILE A 6 17.07 -14.86 -26.24
C ILE A 6 15.79 -14.04 -26.09
N LEU A 7 15.08 -13.76 -27.20
CA LEU A 7 13.69 -13.33 -27.18
C LEU A 7 12.80 -14.56 -27.01
N GLU A 8 13.04 -15.31 -25.93
CA GLU A 8 12.12 -16.33 -25.47
C GLU A 8 10.84 -15.60 -25.09
N SER A 9 9.86 -15.71 -25.98
CA SER A 9 8.51 -15.21 -25.85
C SER A 9 8.00 -15.52 -24.45
N ARG A 10 8.00 -14.52 -23.57
CA ARG A 10 7.11 -14.53 -22.42
C ARG A 10 5.72 -14.53 -23.02
N CYS A 11 5.08 -15.69 -23.05
CA CYS A 11 3.66 -15.79 -23.29
C CYS A 11 3.01 -14.96 -22.18
N GLU A 12 2.65 -13.71 -22.46
CA GLU A 12 1.92 -12.87 -21.51
C GLU A 12 0.67 -13.65 -21.14
N THR A 13 0.61 -14.09 -19.90
CA THR A 13 -0.58 -14.77 -19.42
C THR A 13 -1.71 -13.76 -19.39
N GLU A 14 -2.97 -14.18 -19.59
CA GLU A 14 -4.12 -13.28 -19.46
C GLU A 14 -4.15 -12.54 -18.11
N ALA A 15 -3.59 -13.15 -17.06
CA ALA A 15 -3.43 -12.50 -15.76
C ALA A 15 -2.46 -11.31 -15.83
N ASP A 16 -1.31 -11.46 -16.51
CA ASP A 16 -0.30 -10.40 -16.63
C ASP A 16 -0.80 -9.21 -17.46
N SER A 17 -1.62 -9.46 -18.50
CA SER A 17 -2.24 -8.39 -19.28
C SER A 17 -3.27 -7.60 -18.48
N VAL A 18 -4.11 -8.27 -17.68
CA VAL A 18 -5.09 -7.61 -16.79
C VAL A 18 -4.39 -6.86 -15.64
N HIS A 19 -3.29 -7.38 -15.09
CA HIS A 19 -2.47 -6.64 -14.10
C HIS A 19 -1.91 -5.34 -14.67
N THR A 20 -1.46 -5.37 -15.94
CA THR A 20 -0.95 -4.20 -16.65
C THR A 20 -2.07 -3.18 -16.85
N GLU A 21 -3.26 -3.64 -17.26
CA GLU A 21 -4.43 -2.77 -17.46
C GLU A 21 -4.85 -2.05 -16.17
N VAL A 22 -4.89 -2.74 -15.02
CA VAL A 22 -5.21 -2.10 -13.73
C VAL A 22 -4.21 -1.02 -13.38
N THR A 23 -2.92 -1.29 -13.60
CA THR A 23 -1.85 -0.32 -13.35
C THR A 23 -1.99 0.90 -14.25
N ASP A 24 -2.36 0.70 -15.51
CA ASP A 24 -2.52 1.77 -16.49
C ASP A 24 -3.74 2.65 -16.18
N ILE A 25 -4.88 2.07 -15.80
CA ILE A 25 -6.08 2.83 -15.38
C ILE A 25 -5.78 3.65 -14.13
N LEU A 26 -5.15 3.03 -13.12
CA LEU A 26 -4.74 3.72 -11.91
C LEU A 26 -3.84 4.92 -12.23
N LYS A 27 -2.85 4.76 -13.12
CA LYS A 27 -1.92 5.84 -13.49
C LYS A 27 -2.58 6.91 -14.35
N THR A 28 -3.22 6.52 -15.45
CA THR A 28 -3.59 7.41 -16.56
C THR A 28 -5.00 7.97 -16.45
N GLU A 29 -5.95 7.20 -15.90
CA GLU A 29 -7.37 7.58 -15.81
C GLU A 29 -7.75 8.09 -14.42
N ILE A 30 -7.00 7.74 -13.37
CA ILE A 30 -7.32 8.11 -11.98
C ILE A 30 -6.28 9.06 -11.40
N VAL A 31 -5.03 8.62 -11.20
CA VAL A 31 -4.00 9.39 -10.49
C VAL A 31 -3.60 10.64 -11.26
N TYR A 32 -3.34 10.52 -12.57
CA TYR A 32 -2.97 11.67 -13.38
C TYR A 32 -4.08 12.73 -13.42
N PRO A 33 -5.36 12.41 -13.75
CA PRO A 33 -6.42 13.41 -13.78
C PRO A 33 -6.70 14.01 -12.39
N LEU A 34 -6.64 13.22 -11.32
CA LEU A 34 -6.79 13.74 -9.95
C LEU A 34 -5.68 14.76 -9.60
N ARG A 35 -4.44 14.49 -10.00
CA ARG A 35 -3.32 15.42 -9.76
C ARG A 35 -3.36 16.67 -10.64
N ARG A 36 -3.79 16.52 -11.90
CA ARG A 36 -3.75 17.60 -12.90
C ARG A 36 -5.00 18.47 -12.89
N PHE A 37 -6.16 17.87 -12.68
CA PHE A 37 -7.48 18.51 -12.83
C PHE A 37 -8.32 18.46 -11.53
N HIS A 38 -7.82 17.81 -10.47
CA HIS A 38 -8.50 17.70 -9.17
C HIS A 38 -9.88 17.02 -9.21
N PHE A 39 -10.17 16.29 -10.28
CA PHE A 39 -11.43 15.60 -10.49
C PHE A 39 -11.23 14.33 -11.32
N VAL A 40 -11.93 13.27 -10.92
CA VAL A 40 -12.03 11.99 -11.65
C VAL A 40 -13.49 11.60 -11.65
N ARG A 41 -14.03 11.27 -12.83
CA ARG A 41 -15.40 10.78 -12.93
C ARG A 41 -15.54 9.36 -12.38
N ALA A 42 -16.71 9.04 -11.85
CA ALA A 42 -16.98 7.75 -11.22
C ALA A 42 -16.89 6.54 -12.18
N ASP A 43 -17.06 6.73 -13.49
CA ASP A 43 -16.94 5.65 -14.48
C ASP A 43 -15.52 5.09 -14.60
N HIS A 44 -14.48 5.92 -14.42
CA HIS A 44 -13.09 5.44 -14.35
C HIS A 44 -12.85 4.60 -13.09
N VAL A 45 -13.46 4.98 -11.97
CA VAL A 45 -13.40 4.21 -10.71
C VAL A 45 -14.20 2.90 -10.85
N LEU A 46 -15.33 2.91 -11.53
CA LEU A 46 -16.11 1.70 -11.82
C LEU A 46 -15.36 0.74 -12.75
N LYS A 47 -14.64 1.26 -13.75
CA LYS A 47 -13.77 0.47 -14.62
C LYS A 47 -12.70 -0.25 -13.79
N LEU A 48 -12.04 0.47 -12.87
CA LEU A 48 -11.11 -0.13 -11.92
C LEU A 48 -11.77 -1.22 -11.06
N ARG A 49 -12.95 -0.96 -10.48
CA ARG A 49 -13.68 -1.92 -9.63
C ARG A 49 -13.97 -3.24 -10.36
N ARG A 50 -14.36 -3.19 -11.64
CA ARG A 50 -14.61 -4.38 -12.45
C ARG A 50 -13.36 -5.23 -12.65
N LEU A 51 -12.22 -4.59 -12.93
CA LEU A 51 -10.95 -5.30 -13.07
C LEU A 51 -10.46 -5.88 -11.74
N LEU A 52 -10.62 -5.14 -10.64
CA LEU A 52 -10.30 -5.65 -9.30
C LEU A 52 -11.17 -6.87 -8.93
N GLU A 53 -12.45 -6.88 -9.31
CA GLU A 53 -13.35 -8.03 -9.10
C GLU A 53 -12.90 -9.28 -9.86
N MET A 54 -12.30 -9.11 -11.05
CA MET A 54 -11.68 -10.21 -11.80
C MET A 54 -10.38 -10.70 -11.16
N LEU A 55 -9.52 -9.78 -10.70
CA LEU A 55 -8.20 -10.11 -10.14
C LEU A 55 -8.22 -10.56 -8.68
N ILE A 56 -9.28 -10.23 -7.93
CA ILE A 56 -9.44 -10.55 -6.51
C ILE A 56 -10.73 -11.36 -6.32
N PRO A 57 -10.80 -12.63 -6.79
CA PRO A 57 -12.04 -13.42 -6.75
C PRO A 57 -12.56 -13.67 -5.33
N LYS A 58 -11.68 -13.56 -4.33
CA LYS A 58 -12.02 -13.73 -2.91
C LYS A 58 -12.78 -12.53 -2.34
N MET A 59 -12.71 -11.37 -2.99
CA MET A 59 -13.36 -10.12 -2.59
C MET A 59 -14.45 -9.76 -3.61
N GLY A 60 -15.55 -10.52 -3.61
CA GLY A 60 -16.70 -10.25 -4.48
C GLY A 60 -17.46 -9.00 -4.05
N GLY A 61 -18.30 -8.46 -4.94
CA GLY A 61 -19.15 -7.30 -4.64
C GLY A 61 -18.41 -5.96 -4.67
N LEU A 62 -17.25 -5.89 -5.35
CA LEU A 62 -16.48 -4.65 -5.50
C LEU A 62 -17.23 -3.59 -6.33
N THR A 63 -18.20 -4.03 -7.13
CA THR A 63 -19.06 -3.15 -7.94
C THR A 63 -20.37 -2.76 -7.26
N THR A 64 -20.78 -3.44 -6.18
CA THR A 64 -22.10 -3.27 -5.55
C THR A 64 -22.06 -2.85 -4.09
N ASP A 65 -21.08 -3.34 -3.33
CA ASP A 65 -21.09 -3.22 -1.87
C ASP A 65 -20.06 -2.19 -1.37
N GLU A 66 -20.26 -1.75 -0.14
CA GLU A 66 -19.23 -1.08 0.64
C GLU A 66 -18.22 -2.12 1.14
N LYS A 67 -16.94 -1.82 1.00
CA LYS A 67 -15.83 -2.71 1.40
C LYS A 67 -14.95 -2.02 2.42
N ASP A 68 -14.35 -2.83 3.28
CA ASP A 68 -13.39 -2.34 4.25
C ASP A 68 -12.11 -1.83 3.55
N PRO A 69 -11.64 -0.61 3.85
CA PRO A 69 -10.45 -0.04 3.22
C PRO A 69 -9.17 -0.84 3.50
N GLU A 70 -9.01 -1.43 4.70
CA GLU A 70 -7.83 -2.22 5.04
C GLU A 70 -7.81 -3.52 4.21
N GLU A 71 -8.95 -4.20 4.10
CA GLU A 71 -9.08 -5.40 3.27
C GLU A 71 -8.75 -5.11 1.80
N LEU A 72 -9.33 -4.04 1.24
CA LEU A 72 -9.10 -3.63 -0.14
C LEU A 72 -7.62 -3.29 -0.40
N LEU A 73 -6.98 -2.52 0.49
CA LEU A 73 -5.59 -2.11 0.34
C LEU A 73 -4.64 -3.31 0.45
N ASN A 74 -4.89 -4.23 1.38
CA ASN A 74 -4.12 -5.46 1.49
C ASN A 74 -4.21 -6.30 0.20
N ALA A 75 -5.40 -6.48 -0.35
CA ALA A 75 -5.60 -7.23 -1.59
C ALA A 75 -4.98 -6.52 -2.81
N LEU A 76 -5.14 -5.19 -2.91
CA LEU A 76 -4.56 -4.38 -3.97
C LEU A 76 -3.03 -4.46 -3.95
N PHE A 77 -2.38 -4.25 -2.79
CA PHE A 77 -0.91 -4.27 -2.73
C PHE A 77 -0.33 -5.66 -2.90
N ASN A 78 -0.92 -6.67 -2.27
CA ASN A 78 -0.39 -8.03 -2.28
C ASN A 78 -0.68 -8.77 -3.59
N THR A 79 -1.94 -8.76 -4.01
CA THR A 79 -2.39 -9.58 -5.15
C THR A 79 -2.20 -8.84 -6.46
N VAL A 80 -2.62 -7.57 -6.53
CA VAL A 80 -2.67 -6.81 -7.79
C VAL A 80 -1.33 -6.17 -8.13
N LEU A 81 -0.76 -5.41 -7.20
CA LEU A 81 0.47 -4.65 -7.43
C LEU A 81 1.74 -5.40 -7.04
N ARG A 82 1.61 -6.51 -6.29
CA ARG A 82 2.70 -7.37 -5.82
C ARG A 82 3.85 -6.58 -5.16
N VAL A 83 3.50 -5.63 -4.31
CA VAL A 83 4.45 -4.75 -3.62
C VAL A 83 4.91 -5.40 -2.32
N GLU A 84 6.16 -5.19 -1.91
CA GLU A 84 6.60 -5.63 -0.58
C GLU A 84 5.90 -4.82 0.53
N PRO A 85 5.51 -5.46 1.66
CA PRO A 85 4.94 -4.74 2.79
C PRO A 85 5.84 -3.61 3.32
N PHE A 86 5.21 -2.49 3.68
CA PHE A 86 5.92 -1.28 4.10
C PHE A 86 6.41 -1.34 5.54
N LEU A 87 5.75 -2.16 6.36
CA LEU A 87 6.00 -2.30 7.79
C LEU A 87 6.46 -3.72 8.11
N VAL A 88 7.48 -3.81 8.96
CA VAL A 88 7.91 -5.08 9.55
C VAL A 88 7.81 -4.92 11.07
N MET A 89 6.85 -5.63 11.65
CA MET A 89 6.54 -5.59 13.08
C MET A 89 7.17 -6.80 13.76
N LYS A 90 8.03 -6.56 14.75
CA LYS A 90 8.68 -7.58 15.55
C LYS A 90 7.97 -7.71 16.88
N ASN A 91 7.53 -8.93 17.20
CA ASN A 91 7.06 -9.25 18.54
C ASN A 91 8.27 -9.41 19.47
N MET A 92 8.27 -8.69 20.59
CA MET A 92 9.39 -8.68 21.54
C MET A 92 9.36 -9.87 22.50
N THR A 93 8.24 -10.60 22.61
CA THR A 93 8.11 -11.80 23.44
C THR A 93 8.76 -13.01 22.78
N ASP A 94 8.49 -13.27 21.51
CA ASP A 94 9.00 -14.46 20.79
C ASP A 94 10.00 -14.14 19.67
N GLY A 95 10.27 -12.86 19.42
CA GLY A 95 11.22 -12.40 18.40
C GLY A 95 10.74 -12.53 16.96
N LYS A 96 9.53 -13.07 16.71
CA LYS A 96 9.01 -13.26 15.35
C LYS A 96 8.68 -11.92 14.69
N THR A 97 8.80 -11.89 13.37
CA THR A 97 8.47 -10.71 12.57
C THR A 97 7.26 -10.99 11.68
N ASN A 98 6.38 -10.00 11.58
CA ASN A 98 5.20 -10.00 10.73
C ASN A 98 5.26 -8.78 9.80
N ALA A 99 5.09 -9.02 8.51
CA ALA A 99 5.09 -7.98 7.49
C ALA A 99 3.65 -7.50 7.24
N ALA A 100 3.43 -6.19 7.16
CA ALA A 100 2.11 -5.60 6.94
C ALA A 100 2.16 -4.31 6.13
N TYR A 101 1.05 -3.95 5.48
CA TYR A 101 0.89 -2.67 4.78
C TYR A 101 0.31 -1.59 5.68
N ILE A 102 -0.52 -1.99 6.66
CA ILE A 102 -1.24 -1.13 7.59
C ILE A 102 -0.97 -1.63 9.02
N CYS A 103 -0.90 -0.72 9.99
CA CYS A 103 -0.76 -1.04 11.41
C CYS A 103 -2.01 -0.54 12.15
N PRO A 104 -2.93 -1.44 12.53
CA PRO A 104 -4.07 -1.10 13.36
C PRO A 104 -3.61 -0.62 14.75
N LEU A 105 -4.16 0.49 15.23
CA LEU A 105 -3.88 0.99 16.56
C LEU A 105 -4.93 0.46 17.54
N ILE A 106 -4.52 -0.50 18.36
CA ILE A 106 -5.35 -1.09 19.41
C ILE A 106 -4.82 -0.61 20.75
N THR A 107 -5.67 0.08 21.52
CA THR A 107 -5.34 0.62 22.84
C THR A 107 -6.48 0.36 23.83
N GLU A 108 -6.16 0.20 25.10
CA GLU A 108 -7.17 0.12 26.16
C GLU A 108 -7.84 1.49 26.40
N ASP A 109 -9.10 1.49 26.85
CA ASP A 109 -9.89 2.70 27.13
C ASP A 109 -9.56 3.38 28.47
N LEU A 110 -8.30 3.27 28.92
CA LEU A 110 -7.80 3.82 30.18
C LEU A 110 -7.32 5.27 30.02
N TRP A 111 -8.20 6.11 29.49
CA TRP A 111 -7.93 7.54 29.27
C TRP A 111 -8.73 8.39 30.25
N SER A 112 -8.07 9.35 30.89
CA SER A 112 -8.75 10.41 31.63
C SER A 112 -9.69 11.20 30.71
N GLU A 113 -10.72 11.83 31.26
CA GLU A 113 -11.68 12.63 30.47
C GLU A 113 -10.98 13.72 29.63
N ARG A 114 -9.90 14.31 30.16
CA ARG A 114 -9.08 15.30 29.43
C ARG A 114 -8.34 14.66 28.26
N GLN A 115 -7.79 13.46 28.42
CA GLN A 115 -7.06 12.74 27.36
C GLN A 115 -7.99 12.27 26.25
N ARG A 116 -9.24 11.86 26.56
CA ARG A 116 -10.23 11.48 25.54
C ARG A 116 -10.58 12.61 24.58
N ARG A 117 -10.45 13.87 25.02
CA ARG A 117 -10.77 15.04 24.19
C ARG A 117 -9.64 15.41 23.23
N LEU A 118 -8.39 15.11 23.58
CA LEU A 118 -7.19 15.55 22.87
C LEU A 118 -6.10 14.50 22.96
N ILE A 119 -6.27 13.42 22.20
CA ILE A 119 -5.25 12.38 22.06
C ILE A 119 -4.51 12.54 20.73
N SER A 120 -3.19 12.46 20.76
CA SER A 120 -2.38 12.49 19.55
C SER A 120 -2.23 11.09 18.95
N VAL A 121 -2.04 11.02 17.63
CA VAL A 121 -1.71 9.78 16.93
C VAL A 121 -0.41 9.18 17.48
N GLN A 122 0.56 10.02 17.85
CA GLN A 122 1.79 9.58 18.50
C GLN A 122 1.50 8.80 19.79
N ALA A 123 0.65 9.33 20.66
CA ALA A 123 0.30 8.68 21.92
C ALA A 123 -0.48 7.37 21.72
N LEU A 124 -1.34 7.30 20.71
CA LEU A 124 -2.04 6.07 20.32
C LEU A 124 -1.06 5.01 19.81
N LEU A 125 -0.13 5.40 18.93
CA LEU A 125 0.87 4.51 18.37
C LEU A 125 1.79 3.94 19.45
N GLU A 126 2.36 4.80 20.30
CA GLU A 126 3.24 4.39 21.39
C GLU A 126 2.56 3.40 22.34
N ARG A 127 1.32 3.70 22.73
CA ARG A 127 0.57 2.81 23.62
C ARG A 127 0.17 1.51 22.95
N SER A 128 -0.20 1.55 21.68
CA SER A 128 -0.58 0.34 20.95
C SER A 128 0.60 -0.62 20.81
N LEU A 129 1.76 -0.10 20.41
CA LEU A 129 2.99 -0.87 20.31
C LEU A 129 3.45 -1.43 21.67
N PHE A 130 3.37 -0.59 22.72
CA PHE A 130 3.70 -1.00 24.08
C PHE A 130 2.77 -2.12 24.57
N ALA A 131 1.45 -1.94 24.45
CA ALA A 131 0.46 -2.92 24.90
C ALA A 131 0.56 -4.25 24.14
N SER A 132 0.88 -4.19 22.85
CA SER A 132 1.03 -5.39 22.01
C SER A 132 2.42 -6.03 22.12
N ASN A 133 3.35 -5.41 22.87
CA ASN A 133 4.76 -5.79 22.96
C ASN A 133 5.44 -5.94 21.57
N ILE A 134 5.18 -4.98 20.68
CA ILE A 134 5.68 -4.96 19.30
C ILE A 134 6.61 -3.76 19.08
N GLN A 135 7.62 -3.94 18.23
CA GLN A 135 8.47 -2.86 17.72
C GLN A 135 8.59 -2.92 16.20
N PHE A 136 8.85 -1.79 15.54
CA PHE A 136 9.23 -1.82 14.14
C PHE A 136 10.66 -2.34 13.99
N ALA A 137 10.85 -3.37 13.16
CA ALA A 137 12.16 -4.00 12.95
C ALA A 137 13.15 -3.07 12.21
N CYS A 138 12.62 -2.13 11.43
CA CYS A 138 13.38 -1.07 10.77
C CYS A 138 12.49 0.16 10.58
N VAL A 139 13.10 1.33 10.36
CA VAL A 139 12.37 2.54 9.95
C VAL A 139 11.66 2.23 8.63
N SER A 140 10.34 2.47 8.56
CA SER A 140 9.54 2.20 7.37
C SER A 140 10.06 3.05 6.20
N LYS A 141 10.69 2.41 5.21
CA LYS A 141 11.13 3.08 3.98
C LYS A 141 9.95 3.07 3.01
N ARG A 142 9.46 4.26 2.62
CA ARG A 142 8.45 4.35 1.56
C ARG A 142 9.03 3.77 0.25
N PRO A 143 8.29 2.94 -0.51
CA PRO A 143 8.76 2.47 -1.81
C PRO A 143 8.88 3.64 -2.79
N CYS A 144 9.84 3.58 -3.71
CA CYS A 144 9.96 4.53 -4.81
C CYS A 144 8.73 4.44 -5.72
N ILE A 145 8.09 5.58 -6.00
CA ILE A 145 6.85 5.65 -6.81
C ILE A 145 7.04 5.20 -8.27
N ASN A 146 8.28 5.19 -8.76
CA ASN A 146 8.60 4.89 -10.15
C ASN A 146 9.13 3.45 -10.34
N CYS A 147 9.83 2.88 -9.36
CA CYS A 147 10.46 1.56 -9.49
C CYS A 147 10.09 0.54 -8.40
N GLY A 148 9.29 0.91 -7.41
CA GLY A 148 8.81 0.01 -6.34
C GLY A 148 9.87 -0.45 -5.33
N LYS A 149 11.16 -0.17 -5.56
CA LYS A 149 12.25 -0.51 -4.64
C LYS A 149 12.19 0.33 -3.36
N ARG A 150 12.67 -0.24 -2.25
CA ARG A 150 12.82 0.48 -0.98
C ARG A 150 13.70 1.71 -1.17
N ALA A 151 13.21 2.89 -0.78
CA ALA A 151 13.98 4.12 -0.89
C ALA A 151 15.09 4.14 0.19
N ASP A 152 16.33 3.88 -0.22
CA ASP A 152 17.51 4.18 0.58
C ASP A 152 17.92 5.63 0.29
N MET A 153 17.41 6.55 1.11
CA MET A 153 17.74 7.99 1.22
C MET A 153 17.59 8.89 -0.04
N MET A 154 17.80 8.42 -1.27
CA MET A 154 17.45 9.14 -2.51
C MET A 154 17.43 8.14 -3.68
N CYS A 155 16.46 8.22 -4.58
CA CYS A 155 16.53 7.52 -5.86
C CYS A 155 17.32 8.40 -6.85
N PRO A 156 18.55 8.01 -7.26
CA PRO A 156 19.42 8.85 -8.11
C PRO A 156 18.83 9.14 -9.51
N GLU A 157 17.82 8.38 -9.92
CA GLU A 157 17.12 8.53 -11.20
C GLU A 157 15.93 9.50 -11.15
N CYS A 158 15.37 9.82 -9.97
CA CYS A 158 13.99 10.33 -9.91
C CYS A 158 13.77 11.66 -9.17
N PHE A 159 14.77 12.27 -8.52
CA PHE A 159 14.79 13.65 -7.98
C PHE A 159 13.50 14.25 -7.32
N LEU A 160 12.48 13.46 -6.95
CA LEU A 160 11.14 13.94 -6.54
C LEU A 160 10.69 13.50 -5.15
N THR A 161 11.56 12.92 -4.34
CA THR A 161 11.27 12.70 -2.92
C THR A 161 12.11 13.67 -2.10
N LYS A 162 11.67 14.93 -1.98
CA LYS A 162 12.13 15.73 -0.84
C LYS A 162 11.63 15.04 0.43
N GLU A 163 12.53 14.76 1.36
CA GLU A 163 12.18 14.39 2.72
C GLU A 163 11.28 15.49 3.30
N VAL A 164 10.09 15.11 3.75
CA VAL A 164 9.37 15.92 4.73
C VAL A 164 9.94 15.47 6.07
N PHE A 165 11.00 16.14 6.52
CA PHE A 165 11.34 16.11 7.93
C PHE A 165 10.12 16.64 8.69
N MET A 166 9.52 15.83 9.55
CA MET A 166 8.86 16.40 10.71
C MET A 166 10.02 16.97 11.53
N CYS A 167 10.27 18.28 11.41
CA CYS A 167 11.23 19.03 12.23
C CYS A 167 11.17 18.54 13.69
N GLU A 168 12.27 18.42 14.40
CA GLU A 168 13.31 19.46 14.60
C GLU A 168 14.54 19.40 13.69
#